data_AF-A0A7W1SDH8-F1
#
_entry.id   AF-A0A7W1SDH8-F1
#
_cell.length_a   1.000
_cell.length_b   1.000
_cell.length_c   1.000
_cell.angle_alpha   90.00
_cell.angle_beta   90.00
_cell.angle_gamma   90.00
#
_symmetry.space_group_name_H-M   'P 1'
#
loop_
_entity.id
_entity.type
_entity.pdbx_description
1 polymer ?
#
loop_
_entity_poly.entity_id
_entity_poly.type
_entity_poly.pdbx_seq_one_letter_code
_entity_poly.pdbx_strand_id
1 'polypeptide(L)'
;MRRLRLIIITIVALLAVALMVWVVTERISRQRTEESLARQASEIAAHRQGQRDEPTVTPTATPTVTPSATPATASAPDSPAVPAIAWTTHWTGFRGARRDGHYTAGPIRTDWTTLRPLWGQPVGGGHASFVAADGRAFTIEQRGAEEVAAAYDVLTGRELWTHAWSAAFIENQGGPGPRATPVFHDGTLFVLGATGELRALDGSNGKLRWRANILDDAQADNLQWGMSASPLVVGNSVVTVPGGGNGRSIVAYDRATGRVAWSALDDEASYSSPLRVTLAGLDQIVVLLATRVVGLSPVRGTLLWEFPWPAEGGAHAAQPLVIGDNRVFVSSGAGVGGAALEITRDGDRVTAREVWRTNRMKNK
;
A
#
# COMPACT_ATOMS: atom_id res chain seq x y z
N MET A 1 -6.71 -60.01 11.43
CA MET A 1 -7.35 -59.26 10.32
C MET A 1 -8.61 -58.47 10.72
N ARG A 2 -9.62 -59.04 11.38
CA ARG A 2 -10.87 -58.31 11.74
C ARG A 2 -10.67 -57.11 12.69
N ARG A 3 -9.84 -57.23 13.74
CA ARG A 3 -9.55 -56.12 14.68
C ARG A 3 -8.87 -54.92 14.02
N LEU A 4 -7.91 -55.17 13.12
CA LEU A 4 -7.21 -54.12 12.38
C LEU A 4 -8.16 -53.37 11.43
N ARG A 5 -9.07 -54.09 10.76
CA ARG A 5 -10.12 -53.46 9.93
C ARG A 5 -11.05 -52.57 10.75
N LEU A 6 -11.45 -53.00 11.94
CA LEU A 6 -12.31 -52.21 12.82
C LEU A 6 -11.62 -50.91 13.28
N ILE A 7 -10.34 -50.99 13.66
CA ILE A 7 -9.54 -49.82 14.05
C ILE A 7 -9.43 -48.82 12.90
N ILE A 8 -9.13 -49.29 11.68
CA ILE A 8 -9.03 -48.43 10.49
C ILE A 8 -10.37 -47.74 10.20
N ILE A 9 -11.49 -48.47 10.27
CA ILE A 9 -12.83 -47.91 10.07
C ILE A 9 -13.13 -46.82 11.11
N THR A 10 -12.80 -47.05 12.38
CA THR A 10 -13.00 -46.05 13.44
C THR A 10 -12.14 -44.81 13.23
N ILE A 11 -10.86 -44.96 12.83
CA ILE A 11 -9.98 -43.81 12.54
C ILE A 11 -10.53 -43.01 11.35
N VAL A 12 -10.93 -43.68 10.28
CA VAL A 12 -11.51 -43.01 9.10
C VAL A 12 -12.80 -42.28 9.47
N ALA A 13 -13.67 -42.88 10.29
CA ALA A 13 -14.89 -42.24 10.76
C ALA A 13 -14.60 -41.01 11.63
N LEU A 14 -13.61 -41.08 12.54
CA LEU A 14 -13.20 -39.94 13.37
C LEU A 14 -12.60 -38.81 12.54
N LEU A 15 -11.76 -39.13 11.54
CA LEU A 15 -11.22 -38.14 10.61
C LEU A 15 -12.32 -37.49 9.77
N ALA A 16 -13.32 -38.26 9.32
CA ALA A 16 -14.46 -37.73 8.58
C ALA A 16 -15.32 -36.78 9.43
N VAL A 17 -15.58 -37.13 10.70
CA VAL A 17 -16.29 -36.26 11.65
C VAL A 17 -15.48 -34.99 11.93
N ALA A 18 -14.17 -35.10 12.17
CA ALA A 18 -13.31 -33.95 12.40
C ALA A 18 -13.28 -33.01 11.18
N LEU A 19 -13.16 -33.55 9.97
CA LEU A 19 -13.23 -32.77 8.73
C LEU A 19 -14.59 -32.09 8.57
N MET A 20 -15.70 -32.79 8.85
CA MET A 20 -17.05 -32.22 8.77
C MET A 20 -17.24 -31.08 9.78
N VAL A 21 -16.83 -31.28 11.03
CA VAL A 21 -16.88 -30.25 12.07
C VAL A 21 -16.06 -29.03 11.64
N TRP A 22 -14.83 -29.26 11.15
CA TRP A 22 -13.97 -28.19 10.66
C TRP A 22 -14.61 -27.39 9.51
N VAL A 23 -15.15 -28.07 8.48
CA VAL A 23 -15.85 -27.44 7.36
C VAL A 23 -17.05 -26.61 7.83
N VAL A 24 -17.86 -27.13 8.78
CA VAL A 24 -19.02 -26.41 9.32
C VAL A 24 -18.58 -25.18 10.11
N THR A 25 -17.56 -25.31 10.97
CA THR A 25 -17.04 -24.17 11.74
C THR A 25 -16.45 -23.09 10.85
N GLU A 26 -15.71 -23.47 9.82
CA GLU A 26 -15.13 -22.56 8.84
C GLU A 26 -16.23 -21.81 8.08
N ARG A 27 -17.29 -22.51 7.65
CA ARG A 27 -18.44 -21.90 6.98
C ARG A 27 -19.18 -20.89 7.87
N ILE A 28 -19.42 -21.23 9.14
CA ILE A 28 -20.08 -20.32 10.09
C ILE A 28 -19.19 -19.09 10.35
N SER A 29 -17.88 -19.28 10.51
CA SER A 29 -16.92 -18.19 10.70
C SER A 29 -16.93 -17.22 9.50
N ARG A 30 -16.91 -17.75 8.29
CA ARG A 30 -17.01 -16.96 7.05
C ARG A 30 -18.32 -16.18 6.97
N GLN A 31 -19.46 -16.83 7.20
CA GLN A 31 -20.77 -16.18 7.17
C GLN A 31 -20.86 -15.02 8.17
N ARG A 32 -20.38 -15.21 9.41
CA ARG A 32 -20.35 -14.13 10.41
C ARG A 32 -19.47 -12.96 9.97
N THR A 33 -18.35 -13.25 9.33
CA THR A 33 -17.43 -12.23 8.82
C THR A 33 -18.07 -11.43 7.68
N GLU A 34 -18.70 -12.13 6.72
CA GLU A 34 -19.45 -11.52 5.62
C GLU A 34 -20.60 -10.63 6.13
N GLU A 35 -21.39 -11.12 7.10
CA GLU A 35 -22.46 -10.35 7.73
C GLU A 35 -21.91 -9.09 8.43
N SER A 36 -20.79 -9.22 9.15
CA SER A 36 -20.15 -8.08 9.82
C SER A 36 -19.64 -7.04 8.83
N LEU A 37 -19.05 -7.48 7.72
CA LEU A 37 -18.57 -6.60 6.64
C LEU A 37 -19.73 -5.92 5.91
N ALA A 38 -20.82 -6.64 5.65
CA ALA A 38 -22.03 -6.09 5.05
C ALA A 38 -22.69 -5.04 5.95
N ARG A 39 -22.73 -5.28 7.26
CA ARG A 39 -23.19 -4.29 8.25
C ARG A 39 -22.31 -3.04 8.25
N GLN A 40 -20.98 -3.20 8.32
CA GLN A 40 -20.05 -2.07 8.27
C GLN A 40 -20.23 -1.25 6.97
N ALA A 41 -20.36 -1.93 5.83
CA ALA A 41 -20.61 -1.26 4.55
C ALA A 41 -21.93 -0.47 4.56
N SER A 42 -22.98 -1.03 5.17
CA SER A 42 -24.28 -0.37 5.32
C SER A 42 -24.20 0.86 6.22
N GLU A 43 -23.44 0.79 7.32
CA GLU A 43 -23.20 1.92 8.22
C GLU A 43 -22.42 3.04 7.53
N ILE A 44 -21.38 2.70 6.77
CA ILE A 44 -20.65 3.66 5.93
C ILE A 44 -21.61 4.30 4.92
N ALA A 45 -22.39 3.51 4.20
CA ALA A 45 -23.34 4.02 3.20
C ALA A 45 -24.37 4.99 3.82
N ALA A 46 -24.92 4.64 4.99
CA ALA A 46 -25.85 5.50 5.72
C ALA A 46 -25.19 6.81 6.16
N HIS A 47 -23.95 6.76 6.65
CA HIS A 47 -23.18 7.95 7.00
C HIS A 47 -22.92 8.85 5.79
N ARG A 48 -22.57 8.28 4.63
CA ARG A 48 -22.38 9.05 3.39
C ARG A 48 -23.68 9.67 2.89
N GLN A 49 -24.81 8.98 3.06
CA GLN A 49 -26.11 9.53 2.71
C GLN A 49 -26.45 10.74 3.58
N GLY A 50 -26.28 10.62 4.91
CA GLY A 50 -26.46 11.76 5.82
C GLY A 50 -25.59 12.96 5.45
N GLN A 51 -24.32 12.73 5.08
CA GLN A 51 -23.47 13.80 4.58
C GLN A 51 -23.99 14.45 3.31
N ARG A 52 -24.52 13.69 2.34
CA ARG A 52 -25.06 14.26 1.09
C ARG A 52 -26.31 15.10 1.31
N ASP A 53 -27.11 14.72 2.30
CA ASP A 53 -28.35 15.41 2.65
C ASP A 53 -28.08 16.72 3.43
N GLU A 54 -26.90 16.88 4.03
CA GLU A 54 -26.46 18.14 4.63
C GLU A 54 -26.03 19.18 3.57
N PRO A 55 -26.52 20.44 3.66
CA PRO A 55 -26.06 21.52 2.80
C PRO A 55 -24.55 21.75 3.03
N THR A 56 -23.81 21.89 1.94
CA THR A 56 -22.34 22.03 1.99
C THR A 56 -21.99 23.36 2.64
N VAL A 57 -21.63 23.35 3.93
CA VAL A 57 -21.07 24.53 4.59
C VAL A 57 -19.65 24.69 4.07
N THR A 58 -19.43 25.69 3.21
CA THR A 58 -18.09 26.10 2.82
C THR A 58 -17.33 26.49 4.10
N PRO A 59 -16.16 25.90 4.41
CA PRO A 59 -15.39 26.33 5.56
C PRO A 59 -15.00 27.80 5.37
N THR A 60 -15.51 28.67 6.23
CA THR A 60 -15.12 30.07 6.29
C THR A 60 -13.62 30.15 6.52
N ALA A 61 -12.89 30.70 5.55
CA ALA A 61 -11.46 30.93 5.67
C ALA A 61 -11.17 31.84 6.89
N THR A 62 -10.35 31.37 7.84
CA THR A 62 -9.81 32.17 8.95
C THR A 62 -8.81 33.20 8.38
N PRO A 63 -8.70 34.43 8.95
CA PRO A 63 -8.48 35.64 8.17
C PRO A 63 -7.02 35.81 7.70
N THR A 64 -6.89 36.25 6.45
CA THR A 64 -5.62 36.69 5.86
C THR A 64 -5.24 38.07 6.41
N VAL A 65 -4.01 38.17 6.92
CA VAL A 65 -3.34 39.43 7.27
C VAL A 65 -3.29 40.32 6.03
N THR A 66 -3.90 41.51 6.10
CA THR A 66 -3.95 42.48 4.99
C THR A 66 -2.85 43.54 5.16
N PRO A 67 -2.01 43.81 4.16
CA PRO A 67 -1.42 45.13 3.96
C PRO A 67 -2.33 45.97 3.04
N SER A 68 -2.56 47.22 3.46
CA SER A 68 -3.39 48.22 2.78
C SER A 68 -2.89 48.59 1.38
N ALA A 69 -3.82 48.77 0.43
CA ALA A 69 -3.75 49.83 -0.59
C ALA A 69 -5.14 50.14 -1.23
N THR A 70 -5.29 51.44 -1.50
CA THR A 70 -6.35 52.33 -2.05
C THR A 70 -7.20 51.81 -3.26
N PRO A 71 -8.44 52.33 -3.47
CA PRO A 71 -9.47 51.66 -4.28
C PRO A 71 -9.48 52.08 -5.77
N ALA A 72 -9.89 51.15 -6.63
CA ALA A 72 -10.28 51.42 -8.02
C ALA A 72 -11.61 50.73 -8.37
N THR A 73 -12.52 51.56 -8.91
CA THR A 73 -13.71 51.35 -9.74
C THR A 73 -14.35 49.95 -9.86
N ALA A 74 -15.65 49.92 -9.54
CA ALA A 74 -16.52 48.75 -9.54
C ALA A 74 -16.90 48.24 -10.95
N SER A 75 -16.76 46.94 -11.14
CA SER A 75 -17.44 46.12 -12.16
C SER A 75 -18.31 45.05 -11.47
N ALA A 76 -19.34 44.57 -12.19
CA ALA A 76 -20.42 43.69 -11.74
C ALA A 76 -19.99 42.44 -10.94
N PRO A 77 -20.86 41.87 -10.08
CA PRO A 77 -20.47 40.78 -9.19
C PRO A 77 -20.31 39.47 -9.97
N ASP A 78 -19.07 39.14 -10.32
CA ASP A 78 -18.68 37.75 -10.49
C ASP A 78 -18.85 37.04 -9.15
N SER A 79 -19.58 35.93 -9.14
CA SER A 79 -19.63 35.00 -8.01
C SER A 79 -18.19 34.79 -7.50
N PRO A 80 -17.89 34.99 -6.20
CA PRO A 80 -16.53 34.85 -5.72
C PRO A 80 -16.10 33.40 -5.94
N ALA A 81 -15.22 33.18 -6.91
CA ALA A 81 -14.51 31.94 -7.06
C ALA A 81 -13.76 31.73 -5.74
N VAL A 82 -14.11 30.67 -5.03
CA VAL A 82 -13.37 30.25 -3.83
C VAL A 82 -11.91 30.11 -4.26
N PRO A 83 -10.96 30.88 -3.69
CA PRO A 83 -9.57 30.80 -4.10
C PRO A 83 -9.10 29.36 -3.93
N ALA A 84 -8.62 28.76 -5.01
CA ALA A 84 -8.04 27.42 -4.96
C ALA A 84 -6.87 27.46 -3.99
N ILE A 85 -7.01 26.76 -2.86
CA ILE A 85 -5.90 26.56 -1.93
C ILE A 85 -4.82 25.82 -2.73
N ALA A 86 -3.69 26.48 -2.96
CA ALA A 86 -2.54 25.85 -3.58
C ALA A 86 -1.93 24.88 -2.56
N TRP A 87 -2.23 23.60 -2.72
CA TRP A 87 -1.64 22.54 -1.91
C TRP A 87 -0.19 22.32 -2.37
N THR A 88 0.76 22.99 -1.72
CA THR A 88 2.19 22.88 -2.02
C THR A 88 2.86 21.69 -1.36
N THR A 89 2.11 20.91 -0.57
CA THR A 89 2.61 19.81 0.23
C THR A 89 1.89 18.52 -0.12
N HIS A 90 2.67 17.50 -0.46
CA HIS A 90 2.15 16.20 -0.83
C HIS A 90 2.80 15.09 0.00
N TRP A 91 1.98 14.12 0.41
CA TRP A 91 2.38 12.85 0.99
C TRP A 91 1.92 11.74 0.04
N THR A 92 2.63 11.59 -1.07
CA THR A 92 2.12 10.91 -2.27
C THR A 92 2.17 9.39 -2.26
N GLY A 93 2.72 8.75 -1.22
CA GLY A 93 2.93 7.31 -1.21
C GLY A 93 3.16 6.75 0.18
N PHE A 94 3.32 5.43 0.25
CA PHE A 94 3.74 4.74 1.48
C PHE A 94 4.96 5.41 2.10
N ARG A 95 4.83 5.90 3.34
CA ARG A 95 5.88 6.64 4.05
C ARG A 95 6.36 7.91 3.32
N GLY A 96 5.50 8.55 2.54
CA GLY A 96 5.76 9.79 1.82
C GLY A 96 6.43 9.58 0.46
N ALA A 97 6.69 10.68 -0.25
CA ALA A 97 7.20 10.65 -1.64
C ALA A 97 8.54 9.90 -1.76
N ARG A 98 9.38 9.95 -0.71
CA ARG A 98 10.69 9.29 -0.64
C ARG A 98 10.65 7.92 0.05
N ARG A 99 9.49 7.53 0.61
CA ARG A 99 9.28 6.32 1.42
C ARG A 99 10.18 6.17 2.67
N ASP A 100 10.83 7.25 3.10
CA ASP A 100 11.68 7.29 4.29
C ASP A 100 10.88 7.61 5.58
N GLY A 101 9.63 8.08 5.44
CA GLY A 101 8.78 8.47 6.56
C GLY A 101 9.12 9.85 7.12
N HIS A 102 9.84 10.69 6.36
CA HIS A 102 10.22 12.03 6.78
C HIS A 102 9.30 13.08 6.17
N TYR A 103 8.64 13.86 7.03
CA TYR A 103 7.84 15.03 6.63
C TYR A 103 8.72 16.29 6.64
N THR A 104 8.80 16.98 5.48
CA THR A 104 9.70 18.12 5.29
C THR A 104 8.99 19.42 4.93
N ALA A 105 7.66 19.42 4.87
CA ALA A 105 6.92 20.55 4.33
C ALA A 105 6.70 21.72 5.29
N GLY A 106 6.97 21.53 6.58
CA GLY A 106 6.90 22.61 7.56
C GLY A 106 6.92 22.10 9.00
N PRO A 107 6.97 23.00 9.98
CA PRO A 107 6.79 22.62 11.37
C PRO A 107 5.37 22.11 11.60
N ILE A 108 5.24 21.03 12.36
CA ILE A 108 3.95 20.53 12.85
C ILE A 108 3.74 20.97 14.29
N ARG A 109 2.48 21.13 14.69
CA ARG A 109 2.14 21.32 16.11
C ARG A 109 2.48 20.03 16.86
N THR A 110 3.37 20.13 17.84
CA THR A 110 3.82 19.00 18.67
C THR A 110 3.25 19.03 20.08
N ASP A 111 2.50 20.08 20.44
CA ASP A 111 1.67 20.10 21.63
C ASP A 111 0.33 19.41 21.35
N TRP A 112 0.25 18.14 21.72
CA TRP A 112 -0.91 17.30 21.48
C TRP A 112 -2.11 17.64 22.38
N THR A 113 -1.94 18.46 23.42
CA THR A 113 -3.02 18.80 24.37
C THR A 113 -4.00 19.84 23.78
N THR A 114 -3.50 20.67 22.87
CA THR A 114 -4.27 21.73 22.19
C THR A 114 -4.83 21.29 20.84
N LEU A 115 -4.42 20.13 20.33
CA LEU A 115 -4.97 19.58 19.10
C LEU A 115 -6.44 19.21 19.30
N ARG A 116 -7.24 19.48 18.26
CA ARG A 116 -8.63 19.04 18.15
C ARG A 116 -8.77 18.29 16.84
N PRO A 117 -9.47 17.14 16.82
CA PRO A 117 -9.75 16.45 15.58
C PRO A 117 -10.55 17.38 14.67
N LEU A 118 -10.11 17.53 13.41
CA LEU A 118 -10.86 18.32 12.43
C LEU A 118 -12.09 17.55 11.93
N TRP A 119 -11.92 16.26 11.70
CA TRP A 119 -12.97 15.36 11.26
C TRP A 119 -12.64 13.91 11.63
N GLY A 120 -13.66 13.06 11.61
CA GLY A 120 -13.54 11.61 11.71
C GLY A 120 -14.56 10.97 10.76
N GLN A 121 -14.16 9.90 10.08
CA GLN A 121 -15.00 9.19 9.11
C GLN A 121 -15.01 7.70 9.41
N PRO A 122 -16.18 7.02 9.33
CA PRO A 122 -16.17 5.58 9.24
C PRO A 122 -15.51 5.16 7.92
N VAL A 123 -14.62 4.18 8.01
CA VAL A 123 -13.83 3.61 6.91
C VAL A 123 -13.98 2.09 6.91
N GLY A 124 -13.76 1.49 5.75
CA GLY A 124 -13.80 0.03 5.56
C GLY A 124 -12.61 -0.68 6.19
N GLY A 125 -12.59 -2.01 6.12
CA GLY A 125 -11.45 -2.81 6.60
C GLY A 125 -10.21 -2.65 5.72
N GLY A 126 -9.01 -2.68 6.31
CA GLY A 126 -7.76 -2.62 5.56
C GLY A 126 -6.60 -2.11 6.39
N HIS A 127 -5.39 -2.18 5.82
CA HIS A 127 -4.13 -1.74 6.45
C HIS A 127 -3.39 -0.67 5.63
N ALA A 128 -3.97 -0.25 4.49
CA ALA A 128 -3.40 0.81 3.68
C ALA A 128 -3.36 2.14 4.48
N SER A 129 -2.26 2.88 4.32
CA SER A 129 -2.17 4.25 4.84
C SER A 129 -2.91 5.22 3.93
N PHE A 130 -3.09 6.45 4.40
CA PHE A 130 -3.57 7.54 3.57
C PHE A 130 -2.42 8.21 2.82
N VAL A 131 -2.67 8.58 1.57
CA VAL A 131 -1.81 9.49 0.80
C VAL A 131 -2.53 10.81 0.57
N ALA A 132 -1.81 11.93 0.71
CA ALA A 132 -2.39 13.26 0.59
C ALA A 132 -1.81 14.02 -0.60
N ALA A 133 -2.65 14.47 -1.52
CA ALA A 133 -2.27 15.24 -2.69
C ALA A 133 -3.45 16.05 -3.20
N ASP A 134 -3.18 17.26 -3.70
CA ASP A 134 -4.16 18.11 -4.39
C ASP A 134 -5.49 18.28 -3.61
N GLY A 135 -5.37 18.52 -2.30
CA GLY A 135 -6.51 18.74 -1.40
C GLY A 135 -7.28 17.47 -1.02
N ARG A 136 -6.77 16.30 -1.38
CA ARG A 136 -7.44 15.01 -1.16
C ARG A 136 -6.59 14.08 -0.32
N ALA A 137 -7.24 13.30 0.52
CA ALA A 137 -6.68 12.13 1.17
C ALA A 137 -7.22 10.87 0.47
N PHE A 138 -6.33 10.04 -0.07
CA PHE A 138 -6.67 8.80 -0.77
C PHE A 138 -6.29 7.58 0.05
N THR A 139 -7.11 6.54 -0.01
CA THR A 139 -6.82 5.22 0.56
C THR A 139 -7.52 4.11 -0.23
N ILE A 140 -7.28 2.85 0.14
CA ILE A 140 -8.04 1.70 -0.30
C ILE A 140 -8.53 0.92 0.93
N GLU A 141 -9.78 0.48 0.90
CA GLU A 141 -10.46 -0.18 2.02
C GLU A 141 -11.46 -1.23 1.51
N GLN A 142 -11.91 -2.13 2.35
CA GLN A 142 -12.92 -3.14 2.03
C GLN A 142 -14.28 -2.73 2.58
N ARG A 143 -15.27 -2.65 1.70
CA ARG A 143 -16.69 -2.41 2.03
C ARG A 143 -17.50 -3.62 1.58
N GLY A 144 -17.84 -4.50 2.52
CA GLY A 144 -18.59 -5.71 2.20
C GLY A 144 -17.74 -6.68 1.37
N ALA A 145 -18.22 -7.01 0.17
CA ALA A 145 -17.56 -7.90 -0.78
C ALA A 145 -16.66 -7.16 -1.80
N GLU A 146 -16.49 -5.85 -1.64
CA GLU A 146 -15.73 -5.01 -2.55
C GLU A 146 -14.51 -4.38 -1.88
N GLU A 147 -13.42 -4.28 -2.63
CA GLU A 147 -12.37 -3.33 -2.34
C GLU A 147 -12.72 -2.00 -3.01
N VAL A 148 -12.45 -0.90 -2.30
CA VAL A 148 -12.86 0.45 -2.64
C VAL A 148 -11.67 1.38 -2.50
N ALA A 149 -11.23 1.95 -3.63
CA ALA A 149 -10.39 3.13 -3.59
C ALA A 149 -11.26 4.35 -3.28
N ALA A 150 -10.87 5.15 -2.29
CA ALA A 150 -11.65 6.29 -1.83
C ALA A 150 -10.79 7.55 -1.82
N ALA A 151 -11.41 8.68 -2.17
CA ALA A 151 -10.86 10.01 -1.97
C ALA A 151 -11.73 10.81 -1.02
N TYR A 152 -11.09 11.47 -0.06
CA TYR A 152 -11.72 12.35 0.90
C TYR A 152 -11.15 13.76 0.75
N ASP A 153 -11.96 14.77 0.97
CA ASP A 153 -11.49 16.14 1.12
C ASP A 153 -10.62 16.23 2.39
N VAL A 154 -9.40 16.75 2.28
CA VAL A 154 -8.44 16.71 3.39
C VAL A 154 -8.85 17.61 4.57
N LEU A 155 -9.66 18.64 4.33
CA LEU A 155 -10.06 19.61 5.35
C LEU A 155 -11.33 19.20 6.08
N THR A 156 -12.27 18.57 5.37
CA THR A 156 -13.60 18.24 5.89
C THR A 156 -13.77 16.74 6.15
N GLY A 157 -12.92 15.91 5.55
CA GLY A 157 -13.05 14.45 5.56
C GLY A 157 -14.21 13.95 4.71
N ARG A 158 -14.93 14.79 3.98
CA ARG A 158 -16.07 14.35 3.17
C ARG A 158 -15.58 13.47 2.02
N GLU A 159 -16.24 12.33 1.81
CA GLU A 159 -15.95 11.49 0.64
C GLU A 159 -16.29 12.24 -0.64
N LEU A 160 -15.30 12.35 -1.53
CA LEU A 160 -15.41 13.04 -2.81
C LEU A 160 -15.77 12.08 -3.94
N TRP A 161 -15.11 10.91 -3.96
CA TRP A 161 -15.38 9.85 -4.91
C TRP A 161 -14.94 8.50 -4.35
N THR A 162 -15.53 7.43 -4.88
CA THR A 162 -15.10 6.05 -4.67
C THR A 162 -15.03 5.30 -6.00
N HIS A 163 -14.11 4.36 -6.09
CA HIS A 163 -14.02 3.39 -7.18
C HIS A 163 -13.98 1.99 -6.57
N ALA A 164 -15.03 1.20 -6.77
CA ALA A 164 -15.19 -0.12 -6.19
C ALA A 164 -14.94 -1.23 -7.22
N TRP A 165 -14.52 -2.41 -6.75
CA TRP A 165 -14.51 -3.64 -7.52
C TRP A 165 -14.73 -4.85 -6.63
N SER A 166 -15.30 -5.91 -7.21
CA SER A 166 -15.47 -7.19 -6.54
C SER A 166 -14.11 -7.78 -6.20
N ALA A 167 -13.78 -7.74 -4.92
CA ALA A 167 -12.61 -8.32 -4.31
C ALA A 167 -12.88 -8.35 -2.80
N ALA A 168 -12.87 -9.54 -2.22
CA ALA A 168 -12.98 -9.72 -0.78
C ALA A 168 -11.75 -10.48 -0.33
N PHE A 169 -11.00 -9.88 0.59
CA PHE A 169 -9.86 -10.51 1.22
C PHE A 169 -10.09 -10.57 2.73
N ILE A 170 -9.98 -11.76 3.30
CA ILE A 170 -10.13 -12.00 4.73
C ILE A 170 -8.96 -12.90 5.14
N GLU A 171 -8.17 -12.43 6.11
CA GLU A 171 -7.11 -13.21 6.72
C GLU A 171 -7.36 -13.30 8.23
N ASN A 172 -7.08 -14.45 8.82
CA ASN A 172 -7.49 -14.79 10.19
C ASN A 172 -6.85 -13.90 11.27
N GLN A 173 -5.62 -13.42 11.06
CA GLN A 173 -4.89 -12.62 12.03
C GLN A 173 -4.97 -11.12 11.72
N GLY A 174 -4.81 -10.75 10.45
CA GLY A 174 -4.82 -9.37 9.99
C GLY A 174 -6.23 -8.82 9.71
N GLY A 175 -7.26 -9.66 9.67
CA GLY A 175 -8.60 -9.22 9.32
C GLY A 175 -8.76 -8.82 7.85
N PRO A 176 -9.88 -8.15 7.53
CA PRO A 176 -10.30 -7.94 6.15
C PRO A 176 -9.54 -6.83 5.42
N GLY A 177 -9.51 -6.95 4.10
CA GLY A 177 -9.26 -5.85 3.18
C GLY A 177 -7.84 -5.69 2.65
N PRO A 178 -7.62 -4.64 1.86
CA PRO A 178 -6.35 -4.38 1.19
C PRO A 178 -5.28 -3.88 2.17
N ARG A 179 -4.01 -4.04 1.79
CA ARG A 179 -2.85 -3.72 2.65
C ARG A 179 -1.86 -2.76 2.01
N ALA A 180 -1.73 -2.80 0.69
CA ALA A 180 -0.85 -1.89 -0.04
C ALA A 180 -1.38 -0.44 0.00
N THR A 181 -0.51 0.49 0.40
CA THR A 181 -0.83 1.92 0.36
C THR A 181 -0.78 2.41 -1.08
N PRO A 182 -1.79 3.19 -1.56
CA PRO A 182 -1.76 3.77 -2.89
C PRO A 182 -0.55 4.67 -3.15
N VAL A 183 -0.31 5.01 -4.41
CA VAL A 183 0.64 6.05 -4.80
C VAL A 183 -0.01 7.03 -5.76
N PHE A 184 0.09 8.32 -5.45
CA PHE A 184 -0.40 9.41 -6.29
C PHE A 184 0.76 10.01 -7.08
N HIS A 185 0.60 10.15 -8.39
CA HIS A 185 1.60 10.74 -9.25
C HIS A 185 0.96 11.33 -10.51
N ASP A 186 1.28 12.60 -10.82
CA ASP A 186 0.80 13.33 -12.01
C ASP A 186 -0.72 13.18 -12.25
N GLY A 187 -1.52 13.41 -11.19
CA GLY A 187 -2.98 13.31 -11.28
C GLY A 187 -3.54 11.89 -11.40
N THR A 188 -2.69 10.86 -11.31
CA THR A 188 -3.08 9.45 -11.34
C THR A 188 -2.87 8.81 -9.97
N LEU A 189 -3.88 8.10 -9.49
CA LEU A 189 -3.77 7.26 -8.30
C LEU A 189 -3.57 5.81 -8.73
N PHE A 190 -2.48 5.19 -8.32
CA PHE A 190 -2.23 3.77 -8.50
C PHE A 190 -2.54 3.04 -7.20
N VAL A 191 -3.43 2.05 -7.29
CA VAL A 191 -3.96 1.30 -6.15
C VAL A 191 -3.73 -0.18 -6.39
N LEU A 192 -3.30 -0.91 -5.36
CA LEU A 192 -3.10 -2.35 -5.41
C LEU A 192 -3.99 -3.04 -4.36
N GLY A 193 -4.91 -3.88 -4.83
CA GLY A 193 -5.77 -4.72 -3.99
C GLY A 193 -5.03 -5.89 -3.35
N ALA A 194 -5.58 -6.48 -2.29
CA ALA A 194 -4.97 -7.62 -1.59
C ALA A 194 -4.84 -8.87 -2.49
N THR A 195 -5.64 -8.96 -3.56
CA THR A 195 -5.65 -10.08 -4.52
C THR A 195 -4.92 -9.75 -5.84
N GLY A 196 -4.06 -8.73 -5.84
CA GLY A 196 -3.21 -8.42 -7.00
C GLY A 196 -3.83 -7.47 -8.04
N GLU A 197 -5.04 -6.94 -7.79
CA GLU A 197 -5.68 -5.95 -8.67
C GLU A 197 -4.92 -4.61 -8.62
N LEU A 198 -4.08 -4.35 -9.63
CA LEU A 198 -3.43 -3.06 -9.85
C LEU A 198 -4.32 -2.19 -10.74
N ARG A 199 -4.68 -1.01 -10.24
CA ARG A 199 -5.57 -0.07 -10.94
C ARG A 199 -4.94 1.31 -11.00
N ALA A 200 -4.99 1.92 -12.18
CA ALA A 200 -4.73 3.34 -12.35
C ALA A 200 -6.05 4.09 -12.45
N LEU A 201 -6.26 5.03 -11.54
CA LEU A 201 -7.46 5.84 -11.44
C LEU A 201 -7.11 7.30 -11.68
N ASP A 202 -8.02 8.04 -12.28
CA ASP A 202 -7.94 9.49 -12.30
C ASP A 202 -8.11 10.03 -10.87
N GLY A 203 -7.11 10.74 -10.36
CA GLY A 203 -7.13 11.21 -8.97
C GLY A 203 -8.20 12.26 -8.68
N SER A 204 -8.74 12.93 -9.70
CA SER A 204 -9.75 13.99 -9.51
C SER A 204 -11.15 13.41 -9.28
N ASN A 205 -11.47 12.28 -9.93
CA ASN A 205 -12.83 11.76 -10.03
C ASN A 205 -12.96 10.24 -9.89
N GLY A 206 -11.85 9.52 -9.68
CA GLY A 206 -11.84 8.07 -9.46
C GLY A 206 -12.04 7.21 -10.70
N LYS A 207 -12.21 7.80 -11.90
CA LYS A 207 -12.45 7.02 -13.11
C LYS A 207 -11.27 6.10 -13.43
N LEU A 208 -11.59 4.83 -13.69
CA LEU A 208 -10.61 3.84 -14.13
C LEU A 208 -9.97 4.25 -15.46
N ARG A 209 -8.63 4.28 -15.48
CA ARG A 209 -7.83 4.46 -16.70
C ARG A 209 -7.42 3.10 -17.28
N TRP A 210 -6.87 2.23 -16.44
CA TRP A 210 -6.54 0.84 -16.79
C TRP A 210 -6.47 -0.03 -15.53
N ARG A 211 -6.57 -1.35 -15.72
CA ARG A 211 -6.31 -2.35 -14.67
C ARG A 211 -5.45 -3.49 -15.21
N ALA A 212 -4.69 -4.12 -14.32
CA ALA A 212 -3.97 -5.36 -14.52
C ALA A 212 -4.09 -6.22 -13.24
N ASN A 213 -3.93 -7.53 -13.36
CA ASN A 213 -3.79 -8.39 -12.19
C ASN A 213 -2.35 -8.89 -12.13
N ILE A 214 -1.60 -8.43 -11.13
CA ILE A 214 -0.16 -8.68 -11.06
C ILE A 214 0.19 -10.13 -10.77
N LEU A 215 -0.72 -10.87 -10.14
CA LEU A 215 -0.55 -12.29 -9.83
C LEU A 215 -0.80 -13.13 -11.08
N ASP A 216 -1.84 -12.81 -11.85
CA ASP A 216 -2.11 -13.46 -13.13
C ASP A 216 -0.96 -13.23 -14.13
N ASP A 217 -0.50 -11.99 -14.28
CA ASP A 217 0.58 -11.62 -15.19
C ASP A 217 1.92 -12.31 -14.82
N ALA A 218 2.16 -12.47 -13.52
CA ALA A 218 3.35 -13.13 -12.98
C ALA A 218 3.23 -14.65 -12.87
N GLN A 219 2.02 -15.21 -13.05
CA GLN A 219 1.68 -16.60 -12.73
C GLN A 219 2.10 -16.96 -11.29
N ALA A 220 1.76 -16.10 -10.35
CA ALA A 220 2.12 -16.21 -8.94
C ALA A 220 0.90 -16.51 -8.08
N ASP A 221 1.10 -17.27 -7.00
CA ASP A 221 0.10 -17.42 -5.96
C ASP A 221 0.06 -16.19 -5.06
N ASN A 222 -1.10 -15.92 -4.46
CA ASN A 222 -1.21 -14.84 -3.50
C ASN A 222 -0.50 -15.18 -2.18
N LEU A 223 0.04 -14.16 -1.53
CA LEU A 223 0.67 -14.28 -0.22
C LEU A 223 -0.36 -14.58 0.87
N GLN A 224 0.07 -15.26 1.95
CA GLN A 224 -0.78 -15.58 3.10
C GLN A 224 -1.48 -14.33 3.66
N TRP A 225 -0.73 -13.24 3.83
CA TRP A 225 -1.29 -11.96 4.28
C TRP A 225 -1.63 -11.02 3.13
N GLY A 226 -1.80 -11.51 1.90
CA GLY A 226 -2.19 -10.70 0.74
C GLY A 226 -1.12 -9.71 0.27
N MET A 227 -1.38 -9.10 -0.89
CA MET A 227 -0.45 -8.15 -1.49
C MET A 227 -0.34 -6.88 -0.63
N SER A 228 0.84 -6.71 -0.01
CA SER A 228 1.13 -5.64 0.94
C SER A 228 2.21 -4.66 0.46
N ALA A 229 3.06 -5.10 -0.48
CA ALA A 229 4.09 -4.26 -1.07
C ALA A 229 3.44 -3.13 -1.90
N SER A 230 3.57 -1.89 -1.42
CA SER A 230 2.94 -0.72 -2.04
C SER A 230 3.58 -0.39 -3.39
N PRO A 231 2.80 -0.19 -4.48
CA PRO A 231 3.33 0.06 -5.82
C PRO A 231 4.22 1.29 -5.87
N LEU A 232 5.35 1.24 -6.58
CA LEU A 232 6.33 2.33 -6.67
C LEU A 232 6.33 2.95 -8.07
N VAL A 233 6.09 4.26 -8.17
CA VAL A 233 6.24 4.98 -9.44
C VAL A 233 7.70 5.37 -9.65
N VAL A 234 8.28 4.99 -10.78
CA VAL A 234 9.62 5.40 -11.22
C VAL A 234 9.61 5.73 -12.70
N GLY A 235 9.83 7.01 -13.03
CA GLY A 235 9.79 7.47 -14.41
C GLY A 235 8.42 7.20 -15.04
N ASN A 236 8.41 6.42 -16.14
CA ASN A 236 7.17 6.02 -16.81
C ASN A 236 6.59 4.69 -16.30
N SER A 237 7.14 4.10 -15.24
CA SER A 237 6.72 2.79 -14.76
C SER A 237 6.09 2.81 -13.37
N VAL A 238 5.19 1.88 -13.13
CA VAL A 238 4.66 1.48 -11.83
C VAL A 238 5.20 0.08 -11.51
N VAL A 239 6.05 -0.02 -10.51
CA VAL A 239 6.76 -1.24 -10.12
C VAL A 239 6.01 -1.95 -8.99
N THR A 240 5.73 -3.24 -9.18
CA THR A 240 5.11 -4.12 -8.19
C THR A 240 5.98 -5.37 -7.97
N VAL A 241 5.69 -6.10 -6.89
CA VAL A 241 6.45 -7.28 -6.48
C VAL A 241 5.48 -8.46 -6.33
N PRO A 242 5.01 -9.06 -7.44
CA PRO A 242 4.07 -10.19 -7.39
C PRO A 242 4.73 -11.51 -6.97
N GLY A 243 6.06 -11.65 -7.08
CA GLY A 243 6.76 -12.84 -6.60
C GLY A 243 6.67 -14.07 -7.51
N GLY A 244 6.35 -13.87 -8.79
CA GLY A 244 6.28 -14.97 -9.75
C GLY A 244 7.65 -15.48 -10.18
N GLY A 245 7.67 -16.68 -10.76
CA GLY A 245 8.82 -17.24 -11.46
C GLY A 245 8.89 -16.86 -12.94
N ASN A 246 9.92 -17.34 -13.61
CA ASN A 246 10.28 -17.05 -15.00
C ASN A 246 10.54 -15.54 -15.23
N GLY A 247 11.36 -14.93 -14.39
CA GLY A 247 11.76 -13.53 -14.52
C GLY A 247 10.67 -12.54 -14.09
N ARG A 248 9.73 -12.91 -13.21
CA ARG A 248 8.54 -12.12 -12.85
C ARG A 248 8.34 -11.91 -11.36
N SER A 249 9.40 -11.96 -10.58
CA SER A 249 9.32 -11.63 -9.15
C SER A 249 9.00 -10.16 -8.93
N ILE A 250 9.52 -9.32 -9.81
CA ILE A 250 9.27 -7.89 -9.88
C ILE A 250 8.78 -7.57 -11.29
N VAL A 251 7.68 -6.83 -11.39
CA VAL A 251 7.07 -6.45 -12.67
C VAL A 251 6.83 -4.95 -12.67
N ALA A 252 7.25 -4.30 -13.75
CA ALA A 252 7.02 -2.88 -13.98
C ALA A 252 6.03 -2.70 -15.12
N TYR A 253 4.98 -1.92 -14.86
CA TYR A 253 3.92 -1.61 -15.81
C TYR A 253 4.11 -0.19 -16.32
N ASP A 254 3.90 0.04 -17.61
CA ASP A 254 3.82 1.38 -18.17
C ASP A 254 2.65 2.14 -17.51
N ARG A 255 2.95 3.30 -16.91
CA ARG A 255 2.00 4.06 -16.09
C ARG A 255 0.77 4.55 -16.86
N ALA A 256 0.89 4.72 -18.18
CA ALA A 256 -0.18 5.24 -19.02
C ALA A 256 -1.10 4.13 -19.54
N THR A 257 -0.55 2.95 -19.83
CA THR A 257 -1.25 1.88 -20.55
C THR A 257 -1.51 0.63 -19.71
N GLY A 258 -0.80 0.44 -18.60
CA GLY A 258 -0.89 -0.77 -17.78
C GLY A 258 -0.26 -2.02 -18.40
N ARG A 259 0.49 -1.88 -19.50
CA ARG A 259 1.22 -3.00 -20.11
C ARG A 259 2.55 -3.24 -19.40
N VAL A 260 2.99 -4.48 -19.30
CA VAL A 260 4.33 -4.81 -18.78
C VAL A 260 5.41 -4.12 -19.63
N ALA A 261 6.22 -3.29 -18.98
CA ALA A 261 7.37 -2.60 -19.56
C ALA A 261 8.66 -3.43 -19.37
N TRP A 262 8.84 -4.03 -18.19
CA TRP A 262 9.91 -4.98 -17.90
C TRP A 262 9.54 -5.85 -16.70
N SER A 263 10.22 -6.99 -16.56
CA SER A 263 10.14 -7.86 -15.39
C SER A 263 11.53 -8.39 -15.03
N ALA A 264 11.73 -8.83 -13.79
CA ALA A 264 13.02 -9.32 -13.34
C ALA A 264 12.92 -10.40 -12.25
N LEU A 265 13.95 -11.26 -12.24
CA LEU A 265 14.30 -12.23 -11.21
C LEU A 265 13.29 -13.37 -10.99
N ASP A 266 13.73 -14.33 -10.17
CA ASP A 266 13.02 -15.55 -9.81
C ASP A 266 13.16 -15.77 -8.28
N ASP A 267 12.17 -15.29 -7.54
CA ASP A 267 12.06 -15.29 -6.08
C ASP A 267 10.60 -15.00 -5.69
N GLU A 268 10.21 -15.43 -4.50
CA GLU A 268 8.89 -15.14 -3.99
C GLU A 268 8.79 -13.69 -3.48
N ALA A 269 7.57 -13.16 -3.50
CA ALA A 269 7.30 -11.85 -2.94
C ALA A 269 7.42 -11.88 -1.42
N SER A 270 7.73 -10.71 -0.87
CA SER A 270 7.61 -10.46 0.55
C SER A 270 6.63 -9.32 0.80
N TYR A 271 6.59 -8.80 2.02
CA TYR A 271 5.62 -7.77 2.43
C TYR A 271 6.21 -6.35 2.39
N SER A 272 7.51 -6.24 2.11
CA SER A 272 8.25 -4.98 2.05
C SER A 272 8.01 -4.26 0.74
N SER A 273 7.84 -2.93 0.79
CA SER A 273 7.57 -2.15 -0.41
C SER A 273 8.87 -1.78 -1.15
N PRO A 274 8.90 -1.78 -2.50
CA PRO A 274 10.07 -1.35 -3.25
C PRO A 274 10.41 0.13 -2.98
N LEU A 275 11.70 0.47 -3.03
CA LEU A 275 12.22 1.81 -2.72
C LEU A 275 13.19 2.28 -3.80
N ARG A 276 12.94 3.45 -4.42
CA ARG A 276 13.92 4.10 -5.31
C ARG A 276 14.88 4.97 -4.52
N VAL A 277 16.16 4.71 -4.65
CA VAL A 277 17.24 5.41 -3.92
C VAL A 277 18.46 5.60 -4.81
N THR A 278 19.29 6.57 -4.44
CA THR A 278 20.67 6.65 -4.93
C THR A 278 21.58 5.99 -3.91
N LEU A 279 22.28 4.94 -4.31
CA LEU A 279 23.22 4.18 -3.48
C LEU A 279 24.50 3.95 -4.28
N ALA A 280 25.66 4.19 -3.67
CA ALA A 280 26.96 4.13 -4.33
C ALA A 280 27.00 4.93 -5.65
N GLY A 281 26.33 6.09 -5.68
CA GLY A 281 26.24 6.97 -6.85
C GLY A 281 25.36 6.47 -8.00
N LEU A 282 24.57 5.41 -7.78
CA LEU A 282 23.67 4.83 -8.78
C LEU A 282 22.21 4.99 -8.34
N ASP A 283 21.35 5.45 -9.25
CA ASP A 283 19.90 5.41 -9.11
C ASP A 283 19.41 3.96 -9.29
N GLN A 284 18.71 3.45 -8.28
CA GLN A 284 18.34 2.04 -8.21
C GLN A 284 17.07 1.81 -7.37
N ILE A 285 16.41 0.69 -7.65
CA ILE A 285 15.27 0.19 -6.88
C ILE A 285 15.78 -0.91 -5.96
N VAL A 286 15.65 -0.69 -4.65
CA VAL A 286 15.90 -1.69 -3.63
C VAL A 286 14.61 -2.46 -3.35
N VAL A 287 14.69 -3.78 -3.45
CA VAL A 287 13.57 -4.69 -3.18
C VAL A 287 14.02 -5.78 -2.22
N LEU A 288 13.22 -6.04 -1.20
CA LEU A 288 13.42 -7.13 -0.26
C LEU A 288 12.42 -8.25 -0.61
N LEU A 289 12.93 -9.30 -1.25
CA LEU A 289 12.21 -10.50 -1.68
C LEU A 289 12.30 -11.58 -0.59
N ALA A 290 11.60 -12.70 -0.74
CA ALA A 290 11.52 -13.74 0.29
C ALA A 290 12.87 -14.31 0.73
N THR A 291 13.86 -14.37 -0.16
CA THR A 291 15.15 -15.01 0.12
C THR A 291 16.36 -14.06 0.08
N ARG A 292 16.19 -12.84 -0.44
CA ARG A 292 17.29 -11.89 -0.67
C ARG A 292 16.81 -10.45 -0.76
N VAL A 293 17.73 -9.52 -0.50
CA VAL A 293 17.59 -8.11 -0.87
C VAL A 293 18.38 -7.84 -2.13
N VAL A 294 17.79 -7.08 -3.05
CA VAL A 294 18.37 -6.78 -4.37
C VAL A 294 18.34 -5.30 -4.67
N GLY A 295 19.32 -4.83 -5.44
CA GLY A 295 19.31 -3.53 -6.10
C GLY A 295 19.17 -3.70 -7.60
N LEU A 296 18.21 -2.99 -8.21
CA LEU A 296 17.91 -3.07 -9.64
C LEU A 296 18.02 -1.71 -10.33
N SER A 297 18.40 -1.71 -11.60
CA SER A 297 18.25 -0.52 -12.45
C SER A 297 16.76 -0.18 -12.63
N PRO A 298 16.35 1.09 -12.44
CA PRO A 298 14.95 1.50 -12.55
C PRO A 298 14.44 1.46 -14.00
N VAL A 299 15.34 1.48 -14.99
CA VAL A 299 14.97 1.58 -16.41
C VAL A 299 14.60 0.21 -17.00
N ARG A 300 15.34 -0.84 -16.65
CA ARG A 300 15.21 -2.18 -17.26
C ARG A 300 15.07 -3.33 -16.26
N GLY A 301 15.09 -3.06 -14.96
CA GLY A 301 15.08 -4.11 -13.94
C GLY A 301 16.37 -4.95 -13.91
N THR A 302 17.46 -4.48 -14.52
CA THR A 302 18.75 -5.18 -14.51
C THR A 302 19.29 -5.28 -13.08
N LEU A 303 19.68 -6.49 -12.67
CA LEU A 303 20.28 -6.73 -11.36
C LEU A 303 21.64 -6.01 -11.25
N LEU A 304 21.76 -5.15 -10.24
CA LEU A 304 23.00 -4.45 -9.92
C LEU A 304 23.78 -5.20 -8.83
N TRP A 305 23.09 -5.60 -7.76
CA TRP A 305 23.66 -6.36 -6.66
C TRP A 305 22.55 -7.13 -5.94
N GLU A 306 22.96 -8.15 -5.19
CA GLU A 306 22.08 -8.90 -4.30
C GLU A 306 22.81 -9.33 -3.03
N PHE A 307 22.05 -9.62 -1.98
CA PHE A 307 22.56 -10.19 -0.74
C PHE A 307 21.55 -11.19 -0.15
N PRO A 308 21.96 -12.43 0.19
CA PRO A 308 21.09 -13.42 0.80
C PRO A 308 20.49 -12.95 2.13
N TRP A 309 19.17 -13.06 2.28
CA TRP A 309 18.44 -12.66 3.47
C TRP A 309 17.24 -13.59 3.76
N PRO A 310 17.44 -14.92 3.90
CA PRO A 310 16.33 -15.84 4.10
C PRO A 310 15.65 -15.66 5.47
N ALA A 311 14.32 -15.73 5.49
CA ALA A 311 13.51 -15.93 6.69
C ALA A 311 12.60 -17.15 6.52
N GLU A 312 12.21 -17.75 7.65
CA GLU A 312 11.12 -18.72 7.66
C GLU A 312 9.85 -18.09 7.05
N GLY A 313 9.27 -18.75 6.05
CA GLY A 313 8.08 -18.27 5.32
C GLY A 313 8.30 -17.00 4.47
N GLY A 314 9.55 -16.57 4.24
CA GLY A 314 9.86 -15.43 3.36
C GLY A 314 9.29 -14.08 3.81
N ALA A 315 8.85 -13.99 5.06
CA ALA A 315 8.06 -12.86 5.55
C ALA A 315 8.95 -11.71 6.05
N HIS A 316 9.01 -10.63 5.28
CA HIS A 316 9.72 -9.41 5.61
C HIS A 316 8.79 -8.21 5.44
N ALA A 317 8.33 -7.65 6.56
CA ALA A 317 7.39 -6.52 6.57
C ALA A 317 8.07 -5.15 6.78
N ALA A 318 9.34 -5.11 7.21
CA ALA A 318 10.02 -3.84 7.41
C ALA A 318 10.53 -3.25 6.10
N GLN A 319 10.40 -1.92 6.00
CA GLN A 319 10.98 -1.14 4.92
C GLN A 319 12.50 -1.04 5.11
N PRO A 320 13.33 -1.34 4.08
CA PRO A 320 14.75 -1.07 4.12
C PRO A 320 15.02 0.42 4.40
N LEU A 321 16.06 0.70 5.19
CA LEU A 321 16.47 2.06 5.51
C LEU A 321 17.82 2.36 4.85
N VAL A 322 17.90 3.48 4.12
CA VAL A 322 19.18 3.94 3.58
C VAL A 322 19.95 4.71 4.65
N ILE A 323 21.23 4.38 4.79
CA ILE A 323 22.15 4.98 5.76
C ILE A 323 23.31 5.59 4.97
N GLY A 324 23.39 6.92 4.95
CA GLY A 324 24.38 7.63 4.14
C GLY A 324 24.23 7.33 2.66
N ASP A 325 25.33 7.37 1.92
CA ASP A 325 25.31 7.29 0.45
C ASP A 325 25.47 5.87 -0.10
N ASN A 326 25.78 4.89 0.76
CA ASN A 326 26.17 3.55 0.30
C ASN A 326 25.76 2.41 1.23
N ARG A 327 24.88 2.61 2.22
CA ARG A 327 24.44 1.51 3.09
C ARG A 327 22.92 1.37 3.12
N VAL A 328 22.50 0.12 3.26
CA VAL A 328 21.09 -0.26 3.45
C VAL A 328 20.98 -1.11 4.70
N PHE A 329 20.07 -0.75 5.59
CA PHE A 329 19.68 -1.57 6.71
C PHE A 329 18.43 -2.36 6.38
N VAL A 330 18.46 -3.66 6.63
CA VAL A 330 17.33 -4.59 6.49
C VAL A 330 17.05 -5.27 7.82
N SER A 331 15.78 -5.55 8.11
CA SER A 331 15.38 -6.32 9.29
C SER A 331 14.19 -7.21 9.01
N SER A 332 14.14 -8.33 9.71
CA SER A 332 13.05 -9.30 9.63
C SER A 332 12.72 -9.86 11.01
N GLY A 333 11.47 -10.32 11.17
CA GLY A 333 10.99 -10.97 12.39
C GLY A 333 11.57 -12.38 12.56
N ALA A 334 10.87 -13.21 13.34
CA ALA A 334 11.17 -14.64 13.50
C ALA A 334 12.64 -14.98 13.85
N GLY A 335 13.34 -14.09 14.56
CA GLY A 335 14.73 -14.33 15.00
C GLY A 335 15.82 -14.04 13.98
N VAL A 336 15.47 -13.61 12.75
CA VAL A 336 16.45 -13.22 11.71
C VAL A 336 17.25 -11.99 12.13
N GLY A 337 16.57 -11.01 12.71
CA GLY A 337 17.19 -9.81 13.25
C GLY A 337 17.34 -8.69 12.23
N GLY A 338 18.48 -8.01 12.22
CA GLY A 338 18.78 -6.96 11.25
C GLY A 338 20.25 -6.89 10.87
N ALA A 339 20.54 -6.36 9.69
CA ALA A 339 21.88 -6.16 9.18
C ALA A 339 22.00 -4.84 8.43
N ALA A 340 23.20 -4.24 8.48
CA ALA A 340 23.58 -3.16 7.58
C ALA A 340 24.48 -3.73 6.49
N LEU A 341 24.10 -3.47 5.25
CA LEU A 341 24.81 -3.86 4.04
C LEU A 341 25.45 -2.62 3.45
N GLU A 342 26.75 -2.69 3.16
CA GLU A 342 27.49 -1.68 2.43
C GLU A 342 27.55 -2.08 0.96
N ILE A 343 27.12 -1.14 0.11
CA ILE A 343 27.09 -1.26 -1.33
C ILE A 343 28.33 -0.55 -1.88
N THR A 344 29.14 -1.26 -2.64
CA THR A 344 30.33 -0.72 -3.27
C THR A 344 30.24 -0.85 -4.78
N ARG A 345 30.77 0.14 -5.49
CA ARG A 345 30.86 0.15 -6.94
C ARG A 345 32.33 0.21 -7.35
N ASP A 346 32.73 -0.70 -8.22
CA ASP A 346 34.04 -0.76 -8.85
C ASP A 346 33.83 -0.94 -10.36
N GLY A 347 33.98 0.17 -11.11
CA GLY A 347 33.56 0.25 -12.50
C GLY A 347 32.06 -0.04 -12.68
N ASP A 348 31.76 -1.09 -13.45
CA ASP A 348 30.39 -1.58 -13.67
C ASP A 348 29.95 -2.63 -12.65
N ARG A 349 30.86 -3.12 -11.81
CA ARG A 349 30.53 -4.12 -10.80
C ARG A 349 30.00 -3.43 -9.54
N VAL A 350 28.81 -3.84 -9.10
CA VAL A 350 28.23 -3.40 -7.83
C VAL A 350 28.13 -4.61 -6.90
N THR A 351 28.56 -4.47 -5.66
CA THR A 351 28.51 -5.56 -4.67
C THR A 351 27.93 -5.09 -3.35
N ALA A 352 27.26 -6.00 -2.65
CA ALA A 352 26.78 -5.80 -1.29
C ALA A 352 27.59 -6.64 -0.31
N ARG A 353 28.00 -6.04 0.81
CA ARG A 353 28.71 -6.72 1.90
C ARG A 353 28.12 -6.34 3.24
N GLU A 354 27.91 -7.32 4.10
CA GLU A 354 27.51 -7.06 5.48
C GLU A 354 28.63 -6.33 6.25
N VAL A 355 28.26 -5.23 6.91
CA VAL A 355 29.15 -4.46 7.79
C VAL A 355 28.72 -4.49 9.25
N TRP A 356 27.50 -4.94 9.53
CA TRP A 356 26.97 -5.10 10.87
C TRP A 356 25.77 -6.05 10.86
N ARG A 357 25.58 -6.82 11.94
CA ARG A 357 24.43 -7.71 12.15
C ARG A 357 24.03 -7.80 13.62
N THR A 358 22.74 -7.96 13.87
CA THR A 358 22.20 -8.31 15.18
C THR A 358 21.01 -9.26 15.04
N ASN A 359 20.78 -10.11 16.03
CA ASN A 359 19.53 -10.86 16.20
C ASN A 359 18.61 -10.27 17.30
N ARG A 360 19.02 -9.14 17.90
CA ARG A 360 18.32 -8.51 19.02
C ARG A 360 17.28 -7.47 18.58
N MET A 361 17.42 -6.95 17.36
CA MET A 361 16.43 -6.06 16.77
C MET A 361 15.37 -6.91 16.08
N LYS A 362 14.17 -6.96 16.66
CA LYS A 362 13.06 -7.75 16.14
C LYS A 362 11.94 -6.82 15.70
N ASN A 363 11.52 -6.92 14.44
CA ASN A 363 10.19 -6.44 14.05
C ASN A 363 9.20 -7.34 14.79
N LYS A 364 8.36 -6.75 15.66
CA LYS A 364 7.32 -7.50 16.36
C LYS A 364 6.12 -7.72 15.45
#